data_AF-A0A446CT51-F1
#
_entry.id   AF-A0A446CT51-F1
#
_cell.length_a   1.000
_cell.length_b   1.000
_cell.length_c   1.000
_cell.angle_alpha   90.00
_cell.angle_beta   90.00
_cell.angle_gamma   90.00
#
_symmetry.space_group_name_H-M   'P 1'
#
loop_
_entity.id
_entity.type
_entity.pdbx_description
1 polymer ?
#
loop_
_entity_poly.entity_id
_entity_poly.type
_entity_poly.pdbx_seq_one_letter_code
_entity_poly.pdbx_strand_id
1 'polypeptide(L)'
;MSHSAAAAHGHDDHAADHGSLKSYIIGFVLSLLLTFGSFGLVMNGALSHTATIIGVVALCVLQLLVQLVYFLHMGASKSARDNLATFVFTLMIISIIVGGSAWVLYNMNVNMGHAM
;
A
#
# COMPACT_ATOMS: atom_id res chain seq x y z
N MET A 1 -46.62 -9.27 -51.20
CA MET A 1 -46.92 -9.58 -49.79
C MET A 1 -46.09 -10.79 -49.39
N SER A 2 -45.03 -10.61 -48.60
CA SER A 2 -44.25 -11.71 -48.02
C SER A 2 -43.59 -11.27 -46.71
N HIS A 3 -44.10 -11.86 -45.63
CA HIS A 3 -43.45 -12.29 -44.38
C HIS A 3 -42.69 -11.30 -43.47
N SER A 4 -43.29 -11.15 -42.28
CA SER A 4 -42.70 -10.74 -41.00
C SER A 4 -41.75 -11.82 -40.46
N ALA A 5 -40.61 -11.43 -39.88
CA ALA A 5 -39.98 -12.11 -38.74
C ALA A 5 -38.81 -11.27 -38.18
N ALA A 6 -38.71 -11.25 -36.86
CA ALA A 6 -37.76 -10.51 -36.05
C ALA A 6 -36.29 -10.89 -36.27
N ALA A 7 -35.41 -9.91 -36.14
CA ALA A 7 -34.02 -10.12 -35.74
C ALA A 7 -33.66 -9.06 -34.68
N ALA A 8 -33.87 -9.44 -33.42
CA ALA A 8 -33.18 -8.83 -32.30
C ALA A 8 -31.69 -9.22 -32.40
N HIS A 9 -30.81 -8.23 -32.48
CA HIS A 9 -29.35 -8.34 -32.35
C HIS A 9 -28.87 -6.93 -32.04
N GLY A 10 -28.15 -6.61 -30.99
CA GLY A 10 -27.56 -7.35 -29.88
C GLY A 10 -26.89 -6.24 -29.06
N HIS A 11 -26.93 -6.37 -27.74
CA HIS A 11 -26.37 -5.39 -26.82
C HIS A 11 -24.85 -5.36 -26.97
N ASP A 12 -24.31 -4.39 -27.71
CA ASP A 12 -22.88 -4.09 -27.70
C ASP A 12 -22.58 -3.24 -26.47
N ASP A 13 -22.66 -3.89 -25.30
CA ASP A 13 -22.04 -3.43 -24.07
C ASP A 13 -20.53 -3.40 -24.35
N HIS A 14 -20.04 -2.26 -24.82
CA HIS A 14 -18.62 -1.94 -24.84
C HIS A 14 -18.12 -1.75 -23.40
N ALA A 15 -18.15 -2.83 -22.62
CA ALA A 15 -17.47 -2.99 -21.33
C ALA A 15 -15.97 -3.19 -21.58
N ALA A 16 -15.34 -2.17 -22.17
CA ALA A 16 -13.91 -2.13 -22.42
C ALA A 16 -13.27 -1.12 -21.46
N ASP A 17 -12.32 -1.61 -20.66
CA ASP A 17 -11.18 -0.84 -20.14
C ASP A 17 -11.32 0.00 -18.85
N HIS A 18 -12.22 -0.36 -17.92
CA HIS A 18 -12.29 0.28 -16.59
C HIS A 18 -11.50 -0.44 -15.47
N GLY A 19 -10.50 -1.25 -15.81
CA GLY A 19 -9.65 -1.92 -14.81
C GLY A 19 -8.82 -0.94 -13.97
N SER A 20 -8.32 0.13 -14.60
CA SER A 20 -7.46 1.13 -13.95
C SER A 20 -8.24 1.98 -12.95
N LEU A 21 -9.30 2.68 -13.39
CA LEU A 21 -10.09 3.59 -12.56
C LEU A 21 -10.73 2.89 -11.35
N LYS A 22 -11.29 1.70 -11.53
CA LYS A 22 -11.88 0.91 -10.44
C LYS A 22 -10.81 0.50 -9.41
N SER A 23 -9.62 0.10 -9.86
CA SER A 23 -8.50 -0.27 -8.98
C SER A 23 -7.99 0.93 -8.18
N TYR A 24 -7.84 2.10 -8.81
CA TYR A 24 -7.46 3.34 -8.11
C TYR A 24 -8.48 3.75 -7.05
N ILE A 25 -9.78 3.68 -7.35
CA ILE A 25 -10.84 4.00 -6.39
C ILE A 25 -10.81 3.04 -5.20
N ILE A 26 -10.66 1.74 -5.45
CA ILE A 26 -10.55 0.73 -4.38
C ILE A 26 -9.33 1.01 -3.50
N GLY A 27 -8.16 1.25 -4.10
CA GLY A 27 -6.94 1.57 -3.36
C GLY A 27 -7.06 2.85 -2.54
N PHE A 28 -7.71 3.87 -3.09
CA PHE A 28 -7.97 5.13 -2.40
C PHE A 28 -8.86 4.94 -1.18
N VAL A 29 -9.96 4.19 -1.31
CA VAL A 29 -10.86 3.89 -0.18
C VAL A 29 -10.14 3.06 0.88
N LEU A 30 -9.36 2.05 0.48
CA LEU A 30 -8.57 1.24 1.42
C LEU A 30 -7.56 2.09 2.19
N SER A 31 -6.84 2.97 1.49
CA SER A 31 -5.90 3.93 2.09
C SER A 31 -6.57 4.85 3.11
N LEU A 32 -7.76 5.37 2.79
CA LEU A 32 -8.51 6.19 3.73
C LEU A 32 -8.92 5.39 4.97
N LEU A 33 -9.43 4.17 4.80
CA LEU A 33 -9.83 3.32 5.91
C LEU A 33 -8.66 2.98 6.84
N LEU A 34 -7.50 2.64 6.28
CA LEU A 34 -6.29 2.37 7.07
C LEU A 34 -5.79 3.63 7.80
N THR A 35 -5.87 4.80 7.15
CA THR A 35 -5.50 6.08 7.76
C THR A 35 -6.43 6.40 8.93
N PHE A 36 -7.75 6.35 8.73
CA PHE A 36 -8.72 6.55 9.82
C PHE A 36 -8.57 5.48 10.91
N GLY A 37 -8.25 4.24 10.55
CA GLY A 37 -7.96 3.17 11.50
C GLY A 37 -6.75 3.50 12.39
N SER A 38 -5.66 4.00 11.80
CA SER A 38 -4.46 4.41 12.54
C SER A 38 -4.74 5.58 13.49
N PHE A 39 -5.42 6.62 13.00
CA PHE A 39 -5.82 7.77 13.83
C PHE A 39 -6.79 7.36 14.94
N GLY A 40 -7.79 6.51 14.63
CA GLY A 40 -8.73 5.99 15.60
C GLY A 40 -8.06 5.14 16.68
N LEU A 41 -7.08 4.31 16.30
CA LEU A 41 -6.30 3.51 17.24
C LEU A 41 -5.57 4.38 18.26
N VAL A 42 -4.99 5.51 17.82
CA VAL A 42 -4.28 6.45 18.69
C VAL A 42 -5.24 7.31 19.52
N MET A 43 -6.31 7.84 18.91
CA MET A 43 -7.25 8.74 19.58
C MET A 43 -8.11 8.04 20.64
N ASN A 44 -8.46 6.77 20.44
CA ASN A 44 -9.30 6.05 21.40
C ASN A 44 -8.54 5.71 22.69
N GLY A 45 -7.20 5.69 22.66
CA GLY A 45 -6.37 5.46 23.85
C GLY A 45 -6.63 4.13 24.58
N ALA A 46 -7.35 3.19 23.97
CA ALA A 46 -7.87 1.99 24.62
C ALA A 46 -6.80 0.91 24.88
N LEU A 47 -5.63 1.05 24.26
CA LEU A 47 -4.51 0.11 24.36
C LEU A 47 -3.34 0.72 25.15
N SER A 48 -2.50 -0.13 25.72
CA SER A 48 -1.24 0.30 26.34
C SER A 48 -0.34 1.01 25.33
N HIS A 49 0.54 1.90 25.81
CA HIS A 49 1.42 2.69 24.95
C HIS A 49 2.23 1.81 23.97
N THR A 50 2.78 0.71 24.45
CA THR A 50 3.52 -0.26 23.63
C THR A 50 2.64 -0.92 22.58
N ALA A 51 1.43 -1.35 22.95
CA ALA A 51 0.49 -1.98 22.02
C ALA A 51 0.01 -0.99 20.94
N THR A 52 -0.22 0.27 21.30
CA THR A 52 -0.56 1.33 20.34
C THR A 52 0.56 1.56 19.35
N ILE A 53 1.82 1.66 19.80
CA ILE A 53 2.98 1.82 18.90
C ILE A 53 3.06 0.64 17.92
N ILE A 54 3.01 -0.60 18.42
CA ILE A 54 3.08 -1.79 17.57
C ILE A 54 1.93 -1.79 16.54
N GLY A 55 0.71 -1.47 16.97
CA GLY A 55 -0.46 -1.42 16.09
C GLY A 55 -0.34 -0.35 15.00
N VAL A 56 0.13 0.86 15.36
CA VAL A 56 0.36 1.94 14.39
C VAL A 56 1.44 1.57 13.38
N VAL A 57 2.54 0.96 13.83
CA VAL A 57 3.61 0.50 12.93
C VAL A 57 3.09 -0.58 11.97
N ALA A 58 2.29 -1.54 12.45
CA ALA A 58 1.67 -2.55 11.60
C ALA A 58 0.73 -1.92 10.55
N LEU A 59 -0.10 -0.95 10.96
CA LEU A 59 -0.98 -0.21 10.05
C LEU A 59 -0.18 0.62 9.04
N CYS A 60 0.95 1.20 9.45
CA CYS A 60 1.87 1.94 8.57
C CYS A 60 2.47 1.03 7.48
N VAL A 61 2.92 -0.18 7.84
CA VAL A 61 3.43 -1.15 6.87
C VAL A 61 2.31 -1.59 5.92
N LEU A 62 1.12 -1.86 6.42
CA LEU A 62 -0.02 -2.24 5.59
C LEU A 62 -0.42 -1.12 4.63
N GLN A 63 -0.39 0.13 5.09
CA GLN A 63 -0.64 1.33 4.29
C GLN A 63 0.37 1.45 3.15
N LEU A 64 1.66 1.24 3.43
CA LEU A 64 2.73 1.22 2.43
C LEU A 64 2.46 0.16 1.37
N LEU A 65 2.05 -1.05 1.76
CA LEU A 65 1.72 -2.12 0.80
C LEU A 65 0.52 -1.78 -0.09
N VAL A 66 -0.56 -1.21 0.49
CA VAL A 66 -1.72 -0.74 -0.29
C VAL A 66 -1.29 0.30 -1.31
N GLN A 67 -0.44 1.25 -0.93
CA GLN A 67 0.05 2.29 -1.84
C GLN A 67 0.81 1.68 -3.03
N LEU A 68 1.69 0.71 -2.75
CA LEU A 68 2.51 0.07 -3.76
C LEU A 68 1.70 -0.79 -4.73
N VAL A 69 0.69 -1.50 -4.24
CA VAL A 69 -0.16 -2.37 -5.07
C VAL A 69 -1.11 -1.54 -5.93
N TYR A 70 -1.85 -0.60 -5.32
CA TYR A 70 -2.93 0.10 -6.02
C TYR A 70 -2.49 1.37 -6.75
N PHE A 71 -1.52 2.13 -6.22
CA PHE A 71 -1.08 3.38 -6.86
C PHE A 71 0.14 3.19 -7.75
N LEU A 72 1.11 2.37 -7.31
CA LEU A 72 2.34 2.11 -8.07
C LEU A 72 2.19 0.95 -9.07
N HIS A 73 1.01 0.32 -9.12
CA HIS A 73 0.59 -0.68 -10.12
C HIS A 73 1.66 -1.73 -10.48
N MET A 74 2.42 -2.15 -9.48
CA MET A 74 3.60 -2.99 -9.65
C MET A 74 3.15 -4.45 -9.85
N GLY A 75 2.62 -4.77 -11.03
CA GLY A 75 2.07 -6.10 -11.29
C GLY A 75 1.29 -6.34 -12.59
N ALA A 76 0.96 -5.32 -13.40
CA ALA A 76 0.04 -5.53 -14.52
C ALA A 76 0.67 -6.00 -15.85
N SER A 77 1.95 -6.35 -15.88
CA SER A 77 2.64 -6.75 -17.13
C SER A 77 3.48 -8.01 -16.93
N LYS A 78 3.68 -8.79 -18.00
CA LYS A 78 4.47 -10.04 -18.06
C LYS A 78 5.94 -9.87 -17.57
N SER A 79 6.40 -8.62 -17.42
CA SER A 79 7.67 -8.21 -16.80
C SER A 79 7.58 -7.90 -15.28
N ALA A 80 6.48 -8.28 -14.62
CA ALA A 80 6.23 -7.98 -13.20
C ALA A 80 7.19 -8.66 -12.22
N ARG A 81 7.79 -9.79 -12.61
CA ARG A 81 8.81 -10.48 -11.79
C ARG A 81 10.07 -9.64 -11.58
N ASP A 82 10.51 -8.92 -12.61
CA ASP A 82 11.71 -8.08 -12.53
C ASP A 82 11.43 -6.81 -11.70
N ASN A 83 10.20 -6.30 -11.77
CA ASN A 83 9.75 -5.21 -10.89
C ASN A 83 9.69 -5.64 -9.42
N LEU A 84 9.22 -6.86 -9.14
CA LEU A 84 9.22 -7.40 -7.77
C LEU A 84 10.64 -7.56 -7.21
N ALA A 85 11.57 -8.07 -8.00
CA ALA A 85 12.97 -8.22 -7.58
C ALA A 85 13.62 -6.85 -7.29
N THR A 86 13.40 -5.88 -8.17
CA THR A 86 13.89 -4.49 -7.98
C THR A 86 13.27 -3.84 -6.75
N PHE A 87 12.00 -4.10 -6.48
CA PHE A 87 11.30 -3.58 -5.33
C PHE A 87 11.80 -4.17 -4.00
N VAL A 88 11.94 -5.49 -3.92
CA VAL A 88 12.49 -6.16 -2.73
C VAL A 88 13.92 -5.70 -2.47
N PHE A 89 14.72 -5.52 -3.52
CA PHE A 89 16.06 -4.97 -3.40
C PHE A 89 16.05 -3.53 -2.86
N THR A 90 15.12 -2.69 -3.33
CA THR A 90 14.94 -1.32 -2.83
C THR A 90 14.53 -1.32 -1.35
N LEU A 91 13.56 -2.17 -0.96
CA LEU A 91 13.17 -2.32 0.45
C LEU A 91 14.32 -2.79 1.33
N MET A 92 15.14 -3.72 0.84
CA MET A 92 16.34 -4.19 1.55
C MET A 92 17.32 -3.03 1.78
N ILE A 93 17.61 -2.23 0.75
CA ILE A 93 18.47 -1.05 0.88
C ILE A 93 17.89 -0.05 1.88
N ILE A 94 16.60 0.28 1.79
CA ILE A 94 15.93 1.19 2.72
C ILE A 94 16.04 0.66 4.16
N SER A 95 15.82 -0.64 4.37
CA SER A 95 15.90 -1.27 5.68
C SER A 95 17.32 -1.18 6.26
N ILE A 96 18.35 -1.39 5.43
CA ILE A 96 19.75 -1.26 5.84
C ILE A 96 20.08 0.19 6.18
N ILE A 97 19.68 1.15 5.34
CA ILE A 97 19.97 2.57 5.57
C ILE A 97 19.26 3.07 6.82
N VAL A 98 17.96 2.82 6.97
CA VAL A 98 17.18 3.30 8.12
C VAL A 98 17.61 2.59 9.40
N GLY A 99 17.69 1.26 9.38
CA GLY A 99 18.12 0.46 10.53
C GLY A 99 19.56 0.75 10.92
N GLY A 100 20.47 0.82 9.95
CA GLY A 100 21.87 1.18 10.15
C GLY A 100 22.04 2.60 10.68
N SER A 101 21.29 3.58 10.15
CA SER A 101 21.34 4.96 10.65
C SER A 101 20.83 5.06 12.08
N ALA A 102 19.71 4.41 12.40
CA ALA A 102 19.18 4.36 13.76
C ALA A 102 20.17 3.69 14.73
N TRP A 103 20.81 2.59 14.30
CA TRP A 103 21.85 1.91 15.07
C TRP A 103 23.06 2.81 15.33
N VAL A 104 23.60 3.43 14.29
CA VAL A 104 24.77 4.33 14.40
C VAL A 104 24.44 5.51 15.31
N LEU A 105 23.26 6.12 15.16
CA LEU A 105 22.84 7.25 15.98
C LEU A 105 22.63 6.85 17.45
N TYR A 106 22.02 5.68 17.69
CA TYR A 106 21.89 5.12 19.03
C TYR A 106 23.26 4.87 19.66
N ASN A 107 24.17 4.25 18.92
CA ASN A 107 25.52 3.95 19.41
C ASN A 107 26.30 5.24 19.68
N MET A 108 26.22 6.24 18.79
CA MET A 108 26.82 7.55 19.01
C MET A 108 26.24 8.22 20.26
N ASN A 109 24.92 8.18 20.46
CA ASN A 109 24.27 8.74 21.65
C ASN A 109 24.73 8.05 22.95
N VAL A 110 24.85 6.73 22.95
CA VAL A 110 25.32 5.97 24.12
C VAL A 110 26.80 6.25 24.41
N ASN A 111 27.65 6.35 23.39
CA ASN A 111 29.09 6.54 23.56
C ASN A 111 29.50 8.01 23.80
N MET A 112 28.73 8.98 23.30
CA MET A 112 29.00 10.42 23.44
C MET A 112 28.11 11.09 24.51
N GLY A 113 27.01 10.46 24.94
CA GLY A 113 26.10 10.97 25.96
C GLY A 113 26.65 10.93 27.40
N HIS A 114 27.83 10.34 27.61
CA HIS A 114 28.55 10.35 28.89
C HIS A 114 29.53 11.55 29.03
N ALA A 115 29.51 12.52 28.10
CA ALA A 115 30.43 13.67 28.12
C ALA A 115 29.88 14.97 28.75
N MET A 116 28.70 14.93 29.39
CA MET A 116 28.21 16.00 30.29
C MET A 116 27.51 15.38 31.51
#